data_AF-A0A8H3ANP8-F1
#
_entry.id   AF-A0A8H3ANP8-F1
#
_cell.length_a   1.000
_cell.length_b   1.000
_cell.length_c   1.000
_cell.angle_alpha   90.00
_cell.angle_beta   90.00
_cell.angle_gamma   90.00
#
_symmetry.space_group_name_H-M   'P 1'
#
loop_
_entity.id
_entity.type
_entity.pdbx_description
1 polymer ?
#
loop_
_entity_poly.entity_id
_entity_poly.type
_entity_poly.pdbx_seq_one_letter_code
_entity_poly.pdbx_strand_id
1 'polypeptide(L)'
;MGSSQAEKRVHHTENILGSDLVVVGTDGVLHQAHHLPRLQVWDAAVTPNEKRLVAVATLHRSEQDHRTAKSRSEKRILIYNLRTQEIENQVSLSHEVRDVTLTEEGNFALVSYENKAPPQAWFLEKVLREGKQRLVLAHTYSTQNPVDFAGPSYFGGLRDTLVLAASKSGEIYIWERWSGLLLHSLKAPDQEASDTLLESYKPCLEPQDTKRVHVCICNARWNG
;
A
#
# COMPACT_ATOMS: atom_id res chain seq x y z
N MET A 1 -12.01 -2.69 48.38
CA MET A 1 -12.71 -2.01 47.28
C MET A 1 -11.74 -0.97 46.72
N GLY A 2 -10.82 -1.29 45.81
CA GLY A 2 -11.02 -1.85 44.47
C GLY A 2 -10.52 -0.80 43.47
N SER A 3 -9.22 -0.46 43.52
CA SER A 3 -8.60 0.53 42.62
C SER A 3 -8.28 -0.11 41.27
N SER A 4 -9.00 0.33 40.25
CA SER A 4 -8.83 -0.02 38.83
C SER A 4 -7.39 0.18 38.35
N GLN A 5 -6.72 -0.93 38.01
CA GLN A 5 -5.49 -0.89 37.21
C GLN A 5 -5.85 -0.48 35.78
N ALA A 6 -5.43 0.73 35.39
CA ALA A 6 -5.42 1.13 33.99
C ALA A 6 -4.28 0.40 33.30
N GLU A 7 -4.65 -0.54 32.45
CA GLU A 7 -3.79 -1.36 31.60
C GLU A 7 -3.03 -0.45 30.62
N LYS A 8 -1.77 -0.14 30.93
CA LYS A 8 -0.84 0.50 30.00
C LYS A 8 -0.57 -0.46 28.86
N ARG A 9 -1.23 -0.25 27.71
CA ARG A 9 -0.77 -0.78 26.42
C ARG A 9 0.60 -0.17 26.11
N VAL A 10 1.65 -0.92 26.44
CA VAL A 10 3.01 -0.65 25.95
C VAL A 10 2.99 -1.00 24.47
N HIS A 11 3.02 0.01 23.60
CA HIS A 11 3.39 -0.22 22.21
C HIS A 11 4.84 -0.70 22.23
N HIS A 12 5.03 -1.99 21.98
CA HIS A 12 6.35 -2.56 21.72
C HIS A 12 6.78 -2.05 20.34
N THR A 13 7.29 -0.82 20.29
CA THR A 13 8.04 -0.35 19.14
C THR A 13 9.39 -1.04 19.26
N GLU A 14 9.52 -2.22 18.66
CA GLU A 14 10.84 -2.75 18.35
C GLU A 14 11.61 -1.63 17.62
N ASN A 15 12.90 -1.47 17.95
CA ASN A 15 13.75 -0.46 17.33
C ASN A 15 13.99 -0.85 15.86
N ILE A 16 13.02 -0.58 14.99
CA ILE A 16 13.10 -0.86 13.57
C ILE A 16 14.03 0.17 12.95
N LEU A 17 15.24 -0.27 12.60
CA LEU A 17 16.31 0.59 12.07
C LEU A 17 16.14 0.89 10.57
N GLY A 18 15.24 0.18 9.89
CA GLY A 18 14.95 0.31 8.46
C GLY A 18 14.39 -0.99 7.90
N SER A 19 14.22 -1.01 6.58
CA SER A 19 13.75 -2.18 5.84
C SER A 19 14.73 -2.55 4.75
N ASP A 20 14.86 -3.85 4.51
CA ASP A 20 15.53 -4.39 3.34
C ASP A 20 14.47 -4.81 2.32
N LEU A 21 14.58 -4.28 1.10
CA LEU A 21 13.79 -4.69 -0.05
C LEU A 21 14.61 -5.64 -0.91
N VAL A 22 14.09 -6.84 -1.11
CA VAL A 22 14.74 -7.85 -1.95
C VAL A 22 13.89 -8.10 -3.17
N VAL A 23 14.50 -7.91 -4.35
CA VAL A 23 13.89 -8.16 -5.65
C VAL A 23 14.28 -9.57 -6.08
N VAL A 24 13.28 -10.44 -6.25
CA VAL A 24 13.45 -11.86 -6.57
C VAL A 24 12.76 -12.18 -7.89
N GLY A 25 13.47 -12.92 -8.74
CA GLY A 25 12.94 -13.42 -10.01
C GLY A 25 11.89 -14.50 -9.78
N THR A 26 11.10 -14.79 -10.80
CA THR A 26 10.12 -15.90 -10.76
C THR A 26 10.78 -17.27 -10.63
N ASP A 27 12.07 -17.36 -10.92
CA ASP A 27 12.93 -18.54 -10.73
C ASP A 27 13.44 -18.68 -9.28
N GLY A 28 13.08 -17.74 -8.39
CA GLY A 28 13.57 -17.69 -7.01
C GLY A 28 14.98 -17.12 -6.89
N VAL A 29 15.59 -16.64 -7.96
CA VAL A 29 16.93 -16.05 -7.94
C VAL A 29 16.85 -14.62 -7.43
N LEU A 30 17.68 -14.30 -6.44
CA LEU A 30 17.81 -12.94 -5.93
C LEU A 30 18.49 -12.06 -6.99
N HIS A 31 17.77 -11.05 -7.48
CA HIS A 31 18.33 -10.08 -8.40
C HIS A 31 19.10 -8.99 -7.67
N GLN A 32 18.47 -8.37 -6.67
CA GLN A 32 19.03 -7.22 -5.96
C GLN A 32 18.47 -7.10 -4.54
N ALA A 33 19.26 -6.51 -3.65
CA ALA A 33 18.84 -6.10 -2.31
C ALA A 33 19.09 -4.61 -2.12
N HIS A 34 18.11 -3.90 -1.57
CA HIS A 34 18.11 -2.46 -1.39
C HIS A 34 17.80 -2.12 0.06
N HIS A 35 18.70 -1.43 0.74
CA HIS A 35 18.51 -1.02 2.13
C HIS A 35 17.87 0.37 2.21
N LEU A 36 16.75 0.47 2.92
CA LEU A 36 16.04 1.72 3.18
C LEU A 36 16.18 2.08 4.67
N PRO A 37 17.20 2.87 5.04
CA PRO A 37 17.42 3.22 6.44
C PRO A 37 16.26 4.08 6.96
N ARG A 38 15.84 3.82 8.19
CA ARG A 38 14.78 4.56 8.91
C ARG A 38 13.40 4.49 8.28
N LEU A 39 13.20 3.73 7.21
CA LEU A 39 11.89 3.48 6.63
C LEU A 39 11.49 2.06 6.99
N GLN A 40 10.35 1.92 7.65
CA GLN A 40 9.68 0.65 7.81
C GLN A 40 8.68 0.50 6.67
N VAL A 41 9.02 -0.30 5.67
CA VAL A 41 8.13 -0.60 4.54
C VAL A 41 7.08 -1.61 4.97
N TRP A 42 5.82 -1.32 4.63
CA TRP A 42 4.66 -2.18 4.91
C TRP A 42 4.29 -3.00 3.70
N ASP A 43 4.25 -2.35 2.54
CA ASP A 43 3.95 -2.98 1.26
C ASP A 43 4.66 -2.25 0.13
N ALA A 44 4.92 -2.97 -0.97
CA ALA A 44 5.63 -2.46 -2.12
C ALA A 44 5.25 -3.21 -3.41
N ALA A 45 5.20 -2.46 -4.51
CA ALA A 45 4.91 -2.98 -5.84
C ALA A 45 5.96 -2.48 -6.85
N VAL A 46 6.48 -3.39 -7.67
CA VAL A 46 7.45 -3.07 -8.74
C VAL A 46 6.70 -2.65 -9.98
N THR A 47 7.12 -1.53 -10.58
CA THR A 47 6.56 -1.09 -11.87
C THR A 47 6.84 -2.14 -12.95
N PRO A 48 5.96 -2.34 -13.94
CA PRO A 48 6.12 -3.37 -14.98
C PRO A 48 7.40 -3.27 -15.81
N ASN A 49 8.03 -2.09 -15.86
CA ASN A 49 9.30 -1.89 -16.55
C ASN A 49 10.52 -2.25 -15.68
N GLU A 50 10.31 -2.70 -14.44
CA GLU A 50 11.31 -3.13 -13.45
C GLU A 50 12.36 -2.08 -13.07
N LYS A 51 12.12 -0.80 -13.39
CA LYS A 51 13.07 0.29 -13.07
C LYS A 51 12.79 0.92 -11.71
N ARG A 52 11.56 0.81 -11.22
CA ARG A 52 11.08 1.48 -10.01
C ARG A 52 10.19 0.56 -9.19
N LEU A 53 10.11 0.88 -7.91
CA LEU A 53 9.08 0.36 -7.03
C LEU A 53 8.32 1.53 -6.39
N VAL A 54 7.05 1.32 -6.13
CA VAL A 54 6.24 2.16 -5.26
C VAL A 54 6.10 1.44 -3.94
N ALA A 55 6.41 2.13 -2.84
CA ALA A 55 6.29 1.56 -1.50
C ALA A 55 5.48 2.48 -0.60
N VAL A 56 4.80 1.84 0.36
CA VAL A 56 4.17 2.51 1.48
C VAL A 56 4.96 2.16 2.74
N ALA A 57 5.39 3.19 3.46
CA ALA A 57 6.34 3.04 4.54
C ALA A 57 6.10 4.05 5.66
N THR A 58 6.56 3.72 6.86
CA THR A 58 6.62 4.64 8.00
C THR A 58 8.05 5.14 8.17
N LEU A 59 8.23 6.47 8.17
CA LEU A 59 9.51 7.08 8.45
C LEU A 59 9.71 7.22 9.97
N HIS A 60 10.76 6.56 10.47
CA HIS A 60 11.22 6.65 11.84
C HIS A 60 12.25 7.81 11.98
N ARG A 61 12.19 8.53 13.10
CA ARG A 61 13.20 9.54 13.43
C ARG A 61 14.47 8.88 13.93
N SER A 62 15.62 9.47 13.61
CA SER A 62 16.90 9.07 14.22
C SER A 62 16.90 9.49 15.68
N GLU A 63 17.40 8.64 16.58
CA GLU A 63 17.61 8.90 18.02
C GLU A 63 18.37 10.21 18.31
N GLN A 64 19.17 10.69 17.35
CA GLN A 64 20.00 11.90 17.50
C GLN A 64 19.26 13.24 17.46
N ASP A 65 17.96 13.27 17.13
CA ASP A 65 17.19 14.52 17.05
C ASP A 65 16.46 14.83 18.38
N HIS A 66 17.22 15.17 19.41
CA HIS A 66 16.76 15.48 20.78
C HIS A 66 15.94 16.78 20.91
N ARG A 67 15.25 17.24 19.86
CA ARG A 67 14.46 18.48 19.92
C ARG A 67 13.10 18.33 19.26
N THR A 68 12.28 17.38 19.71
CA THR A 68 10.82 17.52 19.89
C THR A 68 10.20 16.17 20.22
N ALA A 69 10.07 15.86 21.51
CA ALA A 69 9.23 14.76 21.97
C ALA A 69 7.77 15.07 21.56
N LYS A 70 7.12 14.16 20.80
CA LYS A 70 5.73 14.16 20.28
C LYS A 70 5.54 14.42 18.78
N SER A 71 6.53 14.21 17.92
CA SER A 71 6.25 14.03 16.47
C SER A 71 5.84 12.59 16.21
N ARG A 72 4.59 12.35 15.78
CA ARG A 72 4.12 11.01 15.36
C ARG A 72 4.99 10.50 14.21
N SER A 73 5.22 9.18 14.16
CA SER A 73 5.82 8.50 13.01
C SER A 73 5.00 8.81 11.75
N GLU A 74 5.67 9.24 10.68
CA GLU A 74 5.00 9.76 9.49
C GLU A 74 4.93 8.70 8.41
N LYS A 75 3.71 8.38 7.96
CA LYS A 75 3.49 7.44 6.86
C LYS A 75 3.68 8.13 5.54
N ARG A 76 4.25 7.42 4.59
CA ARG A 76 4.64 7.95 3.30
C ARG A 76 4.38 6.93 2.21
N ILE A 77 3.94 7.41 1.07
CA ILE A 77 4.09 6.71 -0.20
C ILE A 77 5.36 7.25 -0.87
N LEU A 78 6.17 6.37 -1.45
CA LEU A 78 7.42 6.74 -2.11
C LEU A 78 7.61 6.02 -3.44
N ILE A 79 8.36 6.66 -4.34
CA ILE A 79 8.89 6.07 -5.55
C ILE A 79 10.39 5.88 -5.34
N TYR A 80 10.85 4.64 -5.41
CA TYR A 80 12.26 4.30 -5.32
C TYR A 80 12.76 3.76 -6.66
N ASN A 81 13.90 4.28 -7.11
CA ASN A 81 14.56 3.85 -8.33
C ASN A 81 15.50 2.68 -8.03
N LEU A 82 15.19 1.52 -8.61
CA LEU A 82 15.95 0.29 -8.40
C LEU A 82 17.35 0.35 -9.00
N ARG A 83 17.58 1.20 -10.01
CA ARG A 83 18.89 1.34 -10.67
C ARG A 83 19.79 2.31 -9.93
N THR A 84 19.29 3.49 -9.58
CA THR A 84 20.07 4.54 -8.92
C THR A 84 20.10 4.37 -7.41
N GLN A 85 19.25 3.52 -6.86
CA GLN A 85 19.10 3.27 -5.43
C GLN A 85 18.65 4.53 -4.64
N GLU A 86 17.87 5.40 -5.28
CA GLU A 86 17.42 6.67 -4.71
C GLU A 86 15.90 6.75 -4.61
N ILE A 87 15.42 7.42 -3.57
CA ILE A 87 14.02 7.86 -3.47
C ILE A 87 13.84 9.06 -4.41
N GLU A 88 13.08 8.87 -5.49
CA GLU A 88 12.82 9.93 -6.47
C GLU A 88 11.76 10.91 -5.97
N ASN A 89 10.74 10.40 -5.27
CA ASN A 89 9.65 11.19 -4.74
C ASN A 89 9.04 10.50 -3.51
N GLN A 90 8.52 11.31 -2.58
CA GLN A 90 7.81 10.84 -1.40
C GLN A 90 6.74 11.84 -1.00
N VAL A 91 5.58 11.33 -0.56
CA VAL A 91 4.43 12.14 -0.13
C VAL A 91 3.89 11.57 1.18
N SER A 92 3.60 12.45 2.14
CA SER A 92 3.06 12.07 3.44
C SER A 92 1.59 11.67 3.36
N LEU A 93 1.22 10.64 4.11
CA LEU A 93 -0.13 10.08 4.17
C LEU A 93 -0.75 10.29 5.55
N SER A 94 -2.03 10.68 5.58
CA SER A 94 -2.75 11.01 6.82
C SER A 94 -3.33 9.78 7.54
N HIS A 95 -3.50 8.67 6.84
CA HIS A 95 -4.20 7.48 7.33
C HIS A 95 -3.25 6.27 7.45
N GLU A 96 -3.61 5.33 8.33
CA GLU A 96 -3.00 3.99 8.37
C GLU A 96 -3.14 3.31 7.01
N VAL A 97 -2.03 2.89 6.43
CA VAL A 97 -1.97 2.27 5.10
C VAL A 97 -1.92 0.77 5.26
N ARG A 98 -2.67 0.07 4.41
CA ARG A 98 -2.70 -1.39 4.36
C ARG A 98 -1.80 -1.94 3.27
N ASP A 99 -1.99 -1.46 2.05
CA ASP A 99 -1.32 -1.98 0.85
C ASP A 99 -1.23 -0.94 -0.27
N VAL A 100 -0.40 -1.26 -1.26
CA VAL A 100 -0.28 -0.53 -2.52
C VAL A 100 -0.31 -1.49 -3.71
N THR A 101 -1.23 -1.26 -4.64
CA THR A 101 -1.37 -2.03 -5.88
C THR A 101 -1.10 -1.14 -7.09
N LEU A 102 -0.42 -1.65 -8.12
CA LEU A 102 -0.17 -0.93 -9.38
C LEU A 102 -1.13 -1.38 -10.48
N THR A 103 -1.40 -0.49 -11.43
CA THR A 103 -2.00 -0.86 -12.72
C THR A 103 -1.05 -1.72 -13.56
N GLU A 104 -1.60 -2.44 -14.53
CA GLU A 104 -0.87 -3.24 -15.53
C GLU A 104 0.14 -2.39 -16.30
N GLU A 105 -0.19 -1.12 -16.59
CA GLU A 105 0.71 -0.17 -17.24
C GLU A 105 1.73 0.47 -16.26
N GLY A 106 1.52 0.32 -14.94
CA GLY A 106 2.35 0.91 -13.90
C GLY A 106 2.32 2.44 -13.86
N ASN A 107 1.25 3.05 -14.34
CA ASN A 107 1.05 4.50 -14.36
C ASN A 107 0.22 5.01 -13.18
N PHE A 108 -0.52 4.13 -12.48
CA PHE A 108 -1.22 4.47 -11.25
C PHE A 108 -0.86 3.49 -10.12
N ALA A 109 -0.82 4.01 -8.90
CA ALA A 109 -0.76 3.26 -7.66
C ALA A 109 -2.04 3.47 -6.86
N LEU A 110 -2.73 2.40 -6.49
CA LEU A 110 -3.87 2.40 -5.60
C LEU A 110 -3.40 2.13 -4.18
N VAL A 111 -3.60 3.09 -3.29
CA VAL A 111 -3.32 2.96 -1.86
C VAL A 111 -4.62 2.61 -1.15
N SER A 112 -4.59 1.50 -0.44
CA SER A 112 -5.66 1.05 0.43
C SER A 112 -5.34 1.45 1.87
N TYR A 113 -6.35 1.91 2.60
CA TYR A 113 -6.18 2.37 3.97
C TYR A 113 -6.94 1.47 4.96
N GLU A 114 -6.51 1.52 6.22
CA GLU A 114 -7.25 0.95 7.33
C GLU A 114 -8.45 1.82 7.73
N ASN A 115 -9.42 1.20 8.40
CA ASN A 115 -10.63 1.86 8.92
C ASN A 115 -11.50 2.48 7.81
N LYS A 116 -12.05 3.68 8.07
CA LYS A 116 -13.03 4.37 7.22
C LYS A 116 -12.41 5.30 6.18
N ALA A 117 -11.11 5.19 5.93
CA ALA A 117 -10.44 6.03 4.94
C ALA A 117 -10.67 5.47 3.53
N PRO A 118 -11.13 6.28 2.57
CA PRO A 118 -11.38 5.83 1.20
C PRO A 118 -10.08 5.50 0.45
N PRO A 119 -10.09 4.51 -0.46
CA PRO A 119 -8.94 4.21 -1.31
C PRO A 119 -8.53 5.41 -2.17
N GLN A 120 -7.24 5.54 -2.48
CA GLN A 120 -6.70 6.64 -3.28
C GLN A 120 -5.84 6.16 -4.43
N ALA A 121 -6.13 6.66 -5.64
CA ALA A 121 -5.26 6.47 -6.80
C ALA A 121 -4.27 7.63 -6.93
N TRP A 122 -3.00 7.27 -7.07
CA TRP A 122 -1.87 8.16 -7.28
C TRP A 122 -1.31 7.94 -8.68
N PHE A 123 -1.26 8.99 -9.49
CA PHE A 123 -0.64 8.97 -10.80
C PHE A 123 0.88 9.11 -10.68
N LEU A 124 1.63 8.23 -11.36
CA LEU A 124 3.09 8.25 -11.43
C LEU A 124 3.54 9.09 -12.62
N GLU A 125 3.51 10.41 -12.44
CA GLU A 125 3.83 11.36 -13.50
C GLU A 125 5.34 11.41 -13.79
N LYS A 126 5.72 11.26 -15.06
CA LYS A 126 7.12 11.35 -15.51
C LYS A 126 7.55 12.81 -15.63
N VAL A 127 8.59 13.19 -14.91
CA VAL A 127 9.24 14.50 -15.01
C VAL A 127 10.36 14.42 -16.06
N LEU A 128 10.03 14.79 -17.30
CA LEU A 128 10.91 14.58 -18.48
C LEU A 128 12.31 15.19 -18.33
N ARG A 129 12.44 16.33 -17.66
CA ARG A 129 13.73 17.05 -17.52
C ARG A 129 14.72 16.32 -16.61
N GLU A 130 14.21 15.63 -15.60
CA GLU A 130 15.03 14.98 -14.56
C GLU A 130 15.09 13.47 -14.73
N GLY A 131 14.26 12.92 -15.63
CA GLY A 131 14.09 11.49 -15.77
C GLY A 131 13.47 10.82 -14.55
N LYS A 132 12.94 11.57 -13.57
CA LYS A 132 12.31 11.08 -12.33
C LYS A 132 10.80 10.93 -12.47
N GLN A 133 10.15 10.24 -11.54
CA GLN A 133 8.68 10.29 -11.37
C GLN A 133 8.28 11.03 -10.11
N ARG A 134 7.10 11.64 -10.15
CA ARG A 134 6.42 12.22 -8.99
C ARG A 134 5.05 11.58 -8.81
N LEU A 135 4.62 11.49 -7.56
CA LEU A 135 3.29 11.05 -7.19
C LEU A 135 2.34 12.25 -7.21
N VAL A 136 1.24 12.11 -7.96
CA VAL A 136 0.17 13.10 -7.99
C VAL A 136 -1.12 12.39 -7.58
N LEU A 137 -1.79 12.87 -6.53
CA LEU A 137 -3.09 12.32 -6.16
C LEU A 137 -4.07 12.56 -7.31
N ALA A 138 -4.56 11.49 -7.91
CA ALA A 138 -5.50 11.55 -9.02
C ALA A 138 -6.94 11.52 -8.51
N HIS A 139 -7.28 10.51 -7.71
CA HIS A 139 -8.64 10.34 -7.19
C HIS A 139 -8.65 9.80 -5.76
N THR A 140 -9.68 10.20 -5.02
CA THR A 140 -10.10 9.58 -3.76
C THR A 140 -11.46 8.94 -3.99
N TYR A 141 -11.54 7.61 -3.87
CA TYR A 141 -12.74 6.84 -4.18
C TYR A 141 -13.70 6.82 -3.00
N SER A 142 -14.41 7.93 -2.84
CA SER A 142 -15.36 8.12 -1.75
C SER A 142 -16.73 7.51 -2.04
N THR A 143 -17.40 7.11 -0.97
CA THR A 143 -18.81 6.73 -0.93
C THR A 143 -19.64 7.87 -0.35
N GLN A 144 -20.97 7.81 -0.47
CA GLN A 144 -21.85 8.83 0.13
C GLN A 144 -21.72 8.91 1.66
N ASN A 145 -21.59 7.75 2.31
CA ASN A 145 -21.38 7.62 3.75
C ASN A 145 -20.04 6.95 4.02
N PRO A 146 -19.31 7.29 5.10
CA PRO A 146 -18.05 6.62 5.43
C PRO A 146 -18.22 5.10 5.58
N VAL A 147 -17.47 4.34 4.78
CA VAL A 147 -17.47 2.87 4.76
C VAL A 147 -16.20 2.34 5.42
N ASP A 148 -16.33 1.30 6.24
CA ASP A 148 -15.19 0.57 6.79
C ASP A 148 -14.80 -0.56 5.83
N PHE A 149 -13.66 -0.45 5.16
CA PHE A 149 -13.23 -1.39 4.12
C PHE A 149 -12.56 -2.64 4.70
N ALA A 150 -12.94 -3.81 4.18
CA ALA A 150 -12.58 -5.14 4.68
C ALA A 150 -11.21 -5.67 4.22
N GLY A 151 -10.46 -4.91 3.43
CA GLY A 151 -9.15 -5.37 2.93
C GLY A 151 -8.56 -4.43 1.89
N PRO A 152 -7.66 -4.95 1.05
CA PRO A 152 -7.13 -4.22 -0.09
C PRO A 152 -8.23 -3.81 -1.08
N SER A 153 -7.92 -2.76 -1.84
CA SER A 153 -8.67 -2.35 -3.02
C SER A 153 -7.90 -2.76 -4.27
N TYR A 154 -8.63 -3.03 -5.36
CA TYR A 154 -8.04 -3.58 -6.57
C TYR A 154 -8.41 -2.75 -7.80
N PHE A 155 -7.48 -2.68 -8.73
CA PHE A 155 -7.83 -2.35 -10.11
C PHE A 155 -8.52 -3.55 -10.77
N GLY A 156 -9.47 -3.25 -11.65
CA GLY A 156 -10.21 -4.27 -12.39
C GLY A 156 -10.82 -3.73 -13.68
N GLY A 157 -11.55 -4.60 -14.37
CA GLY A 157 -12.07 -4.30 -15.69
C GLY A 157 -10.98 -4.30 -16.77
N LEU A 158 -11.38 -4.03 -18.02
CA LEU A 158 -10.44 -3.99 -19.13
C LEU A 158 -9.49 -2.81 -18.95
N ARG A 159 -8.16 -3.05 -18.97
CA ARG A 159 -7.11 -2.02 -18.78
C ARG A 159 -7.28 -1.22 -17.49
N ASP A 160 -7.62 -1.91 -16.41
CA ASP A 160 -7.77 -1.32 -15.06
C ASP A 160 -8.77 -0.16 -15.03
N THR A 161 -9.81 -0.18 -15.86
CA THR A 161 -10.79 0.92 -15.95
C THR A 161 -11.66 1.08 -14.71
N LEU A 162 -11.69 0.07 -13.83
CA LEU A 162 -12.47 0.04 -12.61
C LEU A 162 -11.57 -0.03 -11.37
N VAL A 163 -12.11 0.48 -10.26
CA VAL A 163 -11.57 0.27 -8.91
C VAL A 163 -12.62 -0.45 -8.07
N LEU A 164 -12.17 -1.44 -7.30
CA LEU A 164 -13.01 -2.33 -6.51
C LEU A 164 -12.57 -2.29 -5.04
N ALA A 165 -13.53 -2.16 -4.12
CA ALA A 165 -13.25 -2.31 -2.69
C ALA A 165 -14.43 -2.97 -1.98
N ALA A 166 -14.15 -3.90 -1.06
CA ALA A 166 -15.16 -4.56 -0.24
C ALA A 166 -15.26 -3.89 1.13
N SER A 167 -16.47 -3.71 1.65
CA SER A 167 -16.73 -3.28 3.02
C SER A 167 -16.76 -4.45 3.99
N LYS A 168 -16.57 -4.16 5.28
CA LYS A 168 -16.77 -5.14 6.36
C LYS A 168 -18.23 -5.58 6.51
N SER A 169 -19.18 -4.84 5.92
CA SER A 169 -20.59 -5.23 5.85
C SER A 169 -20.90 -6.16 4.67
N GLY A 170 -19.90 -6.58 3.89
CA GLY A 170 -20.09 -7.47 2.74
C GLY A 170 -20.59 -6.78 1.47
N GLU A 171 -20.49 -5.45 1.38
CA GLU A 171 -20.82 -4.70 0.17
C GLU A 171 -19.55 -4.45 -0.67
N ILE A 172 -19.66 -4.63 -1.99
CA ILE A 172 -18.59 -4.36 -2.95
C ILE A 172 -18.90 -3.07 -3.68
N TYR A 173 -17.97 -2.13 -3.63
CA TYR A 173 -18.06 -0.84 -4.30
C TYR A 173 -17.22 -0.85 -5.57
N ILE A 174 -17.79 -0.30 -6.64
CA ILE A 174 -17.19 -0.26 -7.97
C ILE A 174 -17.18 1.18 -8.46
N TRP A 175 -15.99 1.73 -8.66
CA TRP A 175 -15.80 3.06 -9.23
C TRP A 175 -15.21 2.98 -10.63
N GLU A 176 -15.53 3.96 -11.47
CA GLU A 176 -14.76 4.23 -12.68
C GLU A 176 -13.44 4.90 -12.29
N ARG A 177 -12.30 4.32 -12.70
CA ARG A 177 -10.95 4.80 -12.29
C ARG A 177 -10.70 6.25 -12.70
N TRP A 178 -11.08 6.62 -13.93
CA TRP A 178 -10.72 7.89 -14.56
C TRP A 178 -11.53 9.09 -14.06
N SER A 179 -12.81 8.91 -13.76
CA SER A 179 -13.64 9.98 -13.20
C SER A 179 -13.68 9.95 -11.68
N GLY A 180 -13.43 8.79 -11.05
CA GLY A 180 -13.68 8.57 -9.64
C GLY A 180 -15.16 8.37 -9.30
N LEU A 181 -16.05 8.26 -10.30
CA LEU A 181 -17.48 8.10 -10.09
C LEU A 181 -17.78 6.70 -9.53
N LEU A 182 -18.56 6.64 -8.45
CA LEU A 182 -19.13 5.38 -7.95
C LEU A 182 -20.20 4.92 -8.94
N LEU A 183 -19.93 3.82 -9.64
CA LEU A 183 -20.85 3.24 -10.63
C LEU A 183 -21.88 2.34 -9.95
N HIS A 184 -21.40 1.44 -9.09
CA HIS A 184 -22.22 0.41 -8.47
C HIS A 184 -21.80 0.10 -7.03
N SER A 185 -22.77 -0.34 -6.24
CA SER A 185 -22.57 -1.02 -4.96
C SER A 185 -23.33 -2.34 -5.02
N LEU A 186 -22.64 -3.46 -4.84
CA LEU A 186 -23.21 -4.80 -4.86
C LEU A 186 -23.25 -5.32 -3.43
N LYS A 187 -24.40 -5.81 -2.98
CA LYS A 187 -24.53 -6.49 -1.69
C LYS A 187 -24.83 -7.96 -1.97
N ALA A 188 -24.07 -8.87 -1.37
CA ALA A 188 -24.44 -10.28 -1.41
C ALA A 188 -25.84 -10.43 -0.77
N PRO A 189 -26.76 -11.23 -1.34
CA PRO A 189 -28.00 -11.58 -0.67
C PRO A 189 -27.66 -12.20 0.69
N ASP A 190 -28.46 -11.91 1.73
CA ASP A 190 -28.31 -12.46 3.08
C ASP A 190 -28.47 -14.00 3.04
N GLN A 191 -27.43 -14.71 2.65
CA GLN A 191 -27.25 -16.12 2.93
C GLN A 191 -26.52 -16.14 4.28
N GLU A 192 -27.11 -16.78 5.30
CA GLU A 192 -26.50 -16.97 6.62
C GLU A 192 -25.04 -17.43 6.47
N ALA A 193 -24.10 -16.48 6.54
CA ALA A 193 -22.72 -16.70 6.17
C ALA A 193 -21.98 -17.23 7.39
N SER A 194 -21.74 -18.54 7.41
CA SER A 194 -20.59 -19.11 8.10
C SER A 194 -19.31 -18.40 7.62
N ASP A 195 -18.41 -18.10 8.56
CA ASP A 195 -17.15 -17.32 8.47
C ASP A 195 -16.11 -17.72 7.38
N THR A 196 -16.51 -18.32 6.26
CA THR A 196 -15.59 -19.00 5.32
C THR A 196 -15.63 -18.48 3.87
N LEU A 197 -16.30 -17.37 3.57
CA LEU A 197 -16.45 -16.87 2.18
C LEU A 197 -15.64 -15.62 1.81
N LEU A 198 -14.94 -14.99 2.75
CA LEU A 198 -14.18 -13.76 2.47
C LEU A 198 -12.75 -13.99 1.96
N GLU A 199 -12.24 -15.22 2.02
CA GLU A 199 -10.92 -15.57 1.45
C GLU A 199 -10.97 -15.97 -0.04
N SER A 200 -12.16 -16.18 -0.62
CA SER A 200 -12.31 -16.73 -1.97
C SER A 200 -12.53 -15.70 -3.08
N TYR A 201 -12.80 -14.42 -2.78
CA TYR A 201 -12.83 -13.37 -3.80
C TYR A 201 -11.43 -12.82 -4.07
N LYS A 202 -10.54 -13.68 -4.59
CA LYS A 202 -9.50 -13.19 -5.50
C LYS A 202 -10.20 -13.01 -6.85
N PRO A 203 -10.25 -11.81 -7.45
CA PRO A 203 -10.65 -11.72 -8.85
C PRO A 203 -9.77 -12.69 -9.62
N CYS A 204 -10.39 -13.65 -10.32
CA CYS A 204 -9.72 -14.55 -11.26
C CYS A 204 -9.20 -13.71 -12.43
N LEU A 205 -8.16 -12.92 -12.18
CA LEU A 205 -7.23 -12.52 -13.20
C LEU A 205 -6.36 -13.76 -13.40
N GLU A 206 -6.70 -14.59 -14.40
CA GLU A 206 -5.72 -15.52 -14.93
C GLU A 206 -4.44 -14.72 -15.18
N PRO A 207 -3.30 -15.11 -14.59
CA PRO A 207 -2.05 -14.49 -14.96
C PRO A 207 -1.76 -14.93 -16.39
N GLN A 208 -2.07 -14.06 -17.36
CA GLN A 208 -1.37 -14.14 -18.63
C GLN A 208 0.10 -13.96 -18.31
N ASP A 209 0.88 -15.00 -18.58
CA ASP A 209 2.33 -15.19 -18.51
C ASP A 209 3.14 -13.88 -18.55
N THR A 210 3.08 -13.12 -17.47
CA THR A 210 3.85 -11.91 -17.25
C THR A 210 4.85 -12.28 -16.19
N LYS A 211 6.13 -12.22 -16.55
CA LYS A 211 7.26 -12.37 -15.62
C LYS A 211 7.05 -11.36 -14.49
N ARG A 212 6.39 -11.77 -13.41
CA ARG A 212 6.13 -10.93 -12.25
C ARG A 212 7.34 -11.01 -11.36
N VAL A 213 8.15 -9.97 -11.37
CA VAL A 213 9.19 -9.80 -10.36
C VAL A 213 8.52 -9.60 -9.01
N HIS A 214 8.94 -10.38 -8.01
CA HIS A 214 8.41 -10.30 -6.67
C HIS A 214 9.33 -9.43 -5.80
N VAL A 215 8.73 -8.67 -4.88
CA VAL A 215 9.47 -7.97 -3.82
C VAL A 215 9.15 -8.61 -2.50
N CYS A 216 10.20 -8.96 -1.76
CA CYS A 216 10.12 -9.38 -0.38
C CYS A 216 10.56 -8.21 0.51
N ILE A 217 9.79 -7.94 1.55
CA ILE A 217 10.07 -6.90 2.54
C ILE A 217 10.52 -7.57 3.83
N CYS A 218 11.71 -7.22 4.29
CA CYS A 218 12.26 -7.70 5.56
C CYS A 218 12.44 -6.53 6.53
N ASN A 219 11.71 -6.57 7.66
CA ASN A 219 11.68 -5.49 8.67
C ASN A 219 12.52 -5.80 9.93
N ALA A 220 13.23 -6.92 9.97
CA ALA A 220 14.05 -7.33 11.11
C ALA A 220 15.50 -7.56 10.70
N ARG A 221 16.43 -6.95 11.43
CA ARG A 221 17.85 -7.33 11.42
C ARG A 221 18.23 -7.79 12.81
N TRP A 222 18.50 -9.08 12.96
CA TRP A 222 19.15 -9.61 14.15
C TRP A 222 20.64 -9.27 14.03
N ASN A 223 21.16 -8.46 14.95
CA ASN A 223 22.60 -8.42 15.17
C ASN A 223 22.98 -9.79 15.76
N GLY A 224 23.91 -10.47 15.10
CA GLY A 224 24.38 -11.81 15.48
C GLY A 224 25.03 -11.87 16.86
#